data_AF-T1CLL5-F1
#
_entry.id   AF-T1CLL5-F1
#
_cell.length_a   1.000
_cell.length_b   1.000
_cell.length_c   1.000
_cell.angle_alpha   90.00
_cell.angle_beta   90.00
_cell.angle_gamma   90.00
#
_symmetry.space_group_name_H-M   'P 1'
#
loop_
_entity.id
_entity.type
_entity.pdbx_description
1 polymer ?
#
loop_
_entity_poly.entity_id
_entity_poly.type
_entity_poly.pdbx_seq_one_letter_code
_entity_poly.pdbx_strand_id
1 'polypeptide(L)'
;MTIAREELVLEERQVNTLRTKYKADMSSIVRRWAVMAGVDPDDNQELAALCGVSIPTISRWRNNQIKPELDALVRYEQNVTDRIAIRKKIEEKMKEELLAKAGK
;
A
#
# COMPACT_ATOMS: atom_id res chain seq x y z
N MET A 1 -32.90 4.16 22.06
CA MET A 1 -31.62 4.91 22.17
C MET A 1 -30.49 3.96 21.81
N THR A 2 -30.26 3.67 20.53
CA THR A 2 -29.50 2.43 20.23
C THR A 2 -28.59 2.53 19.00
N ILE A 3 -29.10 2.95 17.84
CA ILE A 3 -28.32 2.91 16.58
C ILE A 3 -27.08 3.84 16.63
N ALA A 4 -27.26 5.10 17.04
CA ALA A 4 -26.15 6.07 17.05
C ALA A 4 -25.01 5.72 18.02
N ARG A 5 -25.27 4.94 19.08
CA ARG A 5 -24.21 4.48 20.01
C ARG A 5 -23.47 3.26 19.47
N GLU A 6 -24.17 2.34 18.82
CA GLU A 6 -23.57 1.17 18.20
C GLU A 6 -22.68 1.55 17.01
N GLU A 7 -23.10 2.50 16.18
CA GLU A 7 -22.29 3.04 15.07
C GLU A 7 -20.98 3.66 15.58
N LEU A 8 -21.04 4.51 16.62
CA LEU A 8 -19.84 5.11 17.23
C LEU A 8 -18.86 4.05 17.76
N VAL A 9 -19.36 3.01 18.42
CA VAL A 9 -18.51 1.92 18.95
C VAL A 9 -17.84 1.14 17.80
N LEU A 10 -18.53 0.96 16.67
CA LEU A 10 -17.97 0.30 15.50
C LEU A 10 -16.89 1.15 14.82
N GLU A 11 -17.12 2.47 14.70
CA GLU A 11 -16.13 3.42 14.18
C GLU A 11 -14.87 3.46 15.05
N GLU A 12 -15.02 3.55 16.37
CA GLU A 12 -13.89 3.52 17.31
C GLU A 12 -13.07 2.24 17.19
N ARG A 13 -13.73 1.08 17.03
CA ARG A 13 -13.06 -0.20 16.81
C ARG A 13 -12.25 -0.19 15.52
N GLN A 14 -12.82 0.28 14.41
CA GLN A 14 -12.11 0.36 13.13
C GLN A 14 -10.89 1.28 13.22
N VAL A 15 -11.05 2.46 13.82
CA VAL A 15 -9.94 3.40 14.04
C VAL A 15 -8.84 2.76 14.89
N ASN A 16 -9.20 2.05 15.96
CA ASN A 16 -8.23 1.35 16.80
C ASN A 16 -7.50 0.21 16.06
N THR A 17 -8.18 -0.52 15.18
CA THR A 17 -7.56 -1.52 14.30
C THR A 17 -6.54 -0.86 13.37
N LEU A 18 -6.90 0.25 12.73
CA LEU A 18 -5.99 1.00 11.86
C LEU A 18 -4.79 1.55 12.64
N ARG A 19 -5.01 2.15 13.82
CA ARG A 19 -3.93 2.63 14.70
C ARG A 19 -2.96 1.51 15.07
N THR A 20 -3.49 0.31 15.34
CA THR A 20 -2.68 -0.87 15.66
C THR A 20 -1.88 -1.31 14.43
N LYS A 21 -2.51 -1.39 13.26
CA LYS A 21 -1.87 -1.76 11.98
C LYS A 21 -0.69 -0.85 11.63
N TYR A 22 -0.88 0.46 11.81
CA TYR A 22 0.11 1.49 11.50
C TYR A 22 0.89 1.98 12.73
N LYS A 23 0.93 1.21 13.81
CA LYS A 23 1.72 1.56 15.02
C LYS A 23 3.22 1.59 14.72
N ALA A 24 3.69 0.76 13.79
CA ALA A 24 5.09 0.65 13.41
C ALA A 24 5.67 1.96 12.84
N ASP A 25 6.99 2.09 12.88
CA ASP A 25 7.70 3.20 12.27
C ASP A 25 7.46 3.27 10.76
N MET A 26 7.59 4.46 10.18
CA MET A 26 7.31 4.67 8.77
C MET A 26 8.22 3.82 7.87
N SER A 27 9.48 3.67 8.24
CA SER A 27 10.44 2.80 7.53
C SER A 27 9.99 1.33 7.50
N SER A 28 9.43 0.83 8.59
CA SER A 28 8.86 -0.52 8.68
C SER A 28 7.61 -0.67 7.83
N ILE A 29 6.77 0.36 7.78
CA ILE A 29 5.57 0.40 6.94
C ILE A 29 5.96 0.34 5.45
N VAL A 30 6.90 1.19 5.01
CA VAL A 30 7.39 1.20 3.62
C VAL A 30 8.04 -0.14 3.25
N ARG A 31 8.87 -0.71 4.12
CA ARG A 31 9.46 -2.04 3.89
C ARG A 31 8.39 -3.12 3.70
N ARG A 32 7.32 -3.09 4.49
CA ARG A 32 6.21 -4.03 4.34
C ARG A 32 5.47 -3.84 3.02
N TRP A 33 5.22 -2.59 2.59
CA TRP A 33 4.64 -2.33 1.27
C TRP A 33 5.53 -2.82 0.14
N ALA A 34 6.85 -2.67 0.27
CA ALA A 34 7.83 -3.22 -0.67
C ALA A 34 7.68 -4.74 -0.82
N VAL A 35 7.66 -5.45 0.32
CA VAL A 35 7.51 -6.91 0.39
C VAL A 35 6.16 -7.35 -0.19
N MET A 36 5.06 -6.67 0.15
CA MET A 36 3.74 -6.96 -0.41
C MET A 36 3.73 -6.81 -1.94
N ALA A 37 4.44 -5.81 -2.46
CA ALA A 37 4.53 -5.56 -3.89
C ALA A 37 5.63 -6.37 -4.58
N GLY A 38 6.43 -7.16 -3.86
CA GLY A 38 7.56 -7.89 -4.43
C GLY A 38 8.59 -6.99 -5.11
N VAL A 39 8.79 -5.78 -4.59
CA VAL A 39 9.76 -4.80 -5.10
C VAL A 39 10.94 -4.68 -4.14
N ASP A 40 12.07 -4.17 -4.63
CA ASP A 40 13.25 -3.96 -3.78
C ASP A 40 12.95 -2.90 -2.70
N PRO A 41 13.07 -3.22 -1.39
CA PRO A 41 12.87 -2.25 -0.32
C PRO A 41 13.88 -1.09 -0.33
N ASP A 42 14.98 -1.22 -1.07
CA ASP A 42 16.00 -0.19 -1.17
C ASP A 42 15.88 0.70 -2.42
N ASP A 43 15.01 0.35 -3.37
CA ASP A 43 14.71 1.15 -4.57
C ASP A 43 13.68 2.25 -4.28
N ASN A 44 14.17 3.47 -4.06
CA ASN A 44 13.30 4.62 -3.81
C ASN A 44 12.43 5.02 -5.01
N GLN A 45 12.88 4.76 -6.23
CA GLN A 45 12.14 5.12 -7.44
C GLN A 45 10.94 4.20 -7.61
N GLU A 46 11.13 2.89 -7.46
CA GLU A 46 10.05 1.92 -7.54
C GLU A 46 9.04 2.12 -6.39
N LEU A 47 9.51 2.37 -5.17
CA LEU A 47 8.65 2.67 -4.03
C LEU A 47 7.86 3.98 -4.19
N ALA A 48 8.47 5.01 -4.78
CA ALA A 48 7.80 6.28 -5.05
C ALA A 48 6.66 6.10 -6.06
N ALA A 49 6.94 5.35 -7.14
CA ALA A 49 5.92 4.96 -8.09
C ALA A 49 4.81 4.16 -7.39
N LEU A 50 5.17 3.13 -6.61
CA LEU A 50 4.24 2.26 -5.90
C LEU A 50 3.27 3.04 -4.99
N CYS A 51 3.79 3.96 -4.20
CA CYS A 51 2.97 4.73 -3.26
C CYS A 51 2.26 5.93 -3.92
N GLY A 52 2.67 6.33 -5.14
CA GLY A 52 2.18 7.53 -5.80
C GLY A 52 2.69 8.82 -5.17
N VAL A 53 3.96 8.83 -4.73
CA VAL A 53 4.61 9.99 -4.08
C VAL A 53 5.95 10.30 -4.74
N SER A 54 6.62 11.35 -4.28
CA SER A 54 7.96 11.72 -4.76
C SER A 54 9.06 10.85 -4.14
N ILE A 55 10.20 10.69 -4.84
CA ILE A 55 11.40 10.01 -4.32
C ILE A 55 11.89 10.64 -2.99
N PRO A 56 11.97 11.99 -2.84
CA PRO A 56 12.29 12.60 -1.56
C PRO A 56 11.33 12.21 -0.43
N THR A 57 10.04 12.01 -0.71
CA THR A 57 9.06 11.55 0.27
C THR A 57 9.42 10.15 0.79
N ILE A 58 9.73 9.20 -0.11
CA ILE A 58 10.17 7.86 0.29
C ILE A 58 11.46 7.92 1.11
N SER A 59 12.42 8.74 0.71
CA SER A 59 13.67 8.92 1.46
C SER A 59 13.40 9.41 2.89
N ARG A 60 12.52 10.41 3.09
CA ARG A 60 12.13 10.89 4.42
C ARG A 60 11.41 9.81 5.24
N TRP A 61 10.54 9.04 4.61
CA TRP A 61 9.81 7.93 5.26
C TRP A 61 10.75 6.80 5.71
N ARG A 62 11.69 6.38 4.86
CA ARG A 62 12.68 5.34 5.20
C ARG A 62 13.61 5.75 6.32
N ASN A 63 13.90 7.05 6.43
CA ASN A 63 14.70 7.62 7.52
C ASN A 63 13.85 8.02 8.74
N ASN A 64 12.56 7.67 8.80
CA ASN A 64 11.64 8.02 9.87
C ASN A 64 11.54 9.53 10.18
N GLN A 65 11.88 10.38 9.21
CA GLN A 65 11.89 11.84 9.39
C GLN A 65 10.47 12.42 9.43
N ILE A 66 9.56 11.81 8.66
CA ILE A 66 8.14 12.17 8.64
C ILE A 66 7.30 10.89 8.62
N LYS A 67 6.16 10.92 9.30
CA LYS A 67 5.14 9.87 9.23
C LYS A 67 3.79 10.54 8.92
N PRO A 68 3.12 10.17 7.82
CA PRO A 68 1.80 10.70 7.51
C PRO A 68 0.76 10.31 8.57
N GLU A 69 -0.33 11.07 8.60
CA GLU A 69 -1.52 10.74 9.39
C GLU A 69 -2.18 9.44 8.91
N LEU A 70 -3.02 8.88 9.77
CA LEU A 70 -3.61 7.56 9.59
C LEU A 70 -4.38 7.41 8.27
N ASP A 71 -5.15 8.43 7.90
CA ASP A 71 -5.93 8.47 6.66
C ASP A 71 -5.02 8.45 5.42
N ALA A 72 -3.90 9.15 5.46
CA ALA A 72 -2.91 9.15 4.40
C ALA A 72 -2.23 7.78 4.28
N LEU A 73 -1.89 7.14 5.40
CA LEU A 73 -1.32 5.79 5.40
C LEU A 73 -2.26 4.76 4.76
N VAL A 74 -3.56 4.84 5.05
CA VAL A 74 -4.58 4.00 4.39
C VAL A 74 -4.61 4.24 2.88
N ARG A 75 -4.60 5.51 2.44
CA ARG A 75 -4.56 5.84 1.00
C ARG A 75 -3.31 5.30 0.30
N TYR A 76 -2.14 5.42 0.91
CA TYR A 76 -0.90 4.91 0.32
C TYR A 76 -0.89 3.39 0.23
N GLU A 77 -1.39 2.67 1.24
CA GLU A 77 -1.52 1.22 1.16
C GLU A 77 -2.55 0.78 0.11
N GLN A 78 -3.62 1.54 -0.07
CA GLN A 78 -4.57 1.29 -1.16
C GLN A 78 -3.87 1.43 -2.53
N ASN A 79 -3.08 2.49 -2.74
CA ASN A 79 -2.29 2.67 -3.97
C ASN A 79 -1.35 1.48 -4.23
N VAL A 80 -0.68 0.99 -3.18
CA VAL A 80 0.18 -0.20 -3.26
C VAL A 80 -0.62 -1.42 -3.73
N THR A 81 -1.77 -1.67 -3.10
CA THR A 81 -2.64 -2.82 -3.40
C THR A 81 -3.20 -2.75 -4.82
N ASP A 82 -3.64 -1.56 -5.25
CA ASP A 82 -4.18 -1.34 -6.59
C ASP A 82 -3.12 -1.60 -7.67
N ARG A 83 -1.88 -1.15 -7.44
CA ARG A 83 -0.77 -1.39 -8.37
C ARG A 83 -0.38 -2.85 -8.45
N ILE A 84 -0.41 -3.58 -7.34
CA ILE A 84 -0.20 -5.04 -7.34
C ILE A 84 -1.26 -5.71 -8.21
N ALA A 85 -2.54 -5.33 -8.03
CA ALA A 85 -3.64 -5.88 -8.80
C ALA A 85 -3.52 -5.55 -10.30
N ILE A 86 -3.13 -4.32 -10.65
CA ILE A 86 -2.91 -3.90 -12.04
C ILE A 86 -1.76 -4.70 -12.67
N ARG A 87 -0.62 -4.82 -11.98
CA ARG A 87 0.54 -5.56 -12.50
C ARG A 87 0.19 -7.02 -12.77
N LYS A 88 -0.51 -7.67 -11.82
CA LYS A 88 -1.00 -9.04 -12.00
C LYS A 88 -1.89 -9.20 -13.23
N LYS A 89 -2.86 -8.28 -13.43
CA LYS A 89 -3.73 -8.30 -14.62
C LYS A 89 -2.94 -8.14 -15.93
N ILE A 90 -1.92 -7.28 -15.94
CA ILE A 90 -1.05 -7.10 -17.10
C ILE A 90 -0.27 -8.38 -17.38
N GLU A 91 0.30 -9.02 -16.36
CA GLU A 91 1.03 -10.28 -16.49
C GLU A 91 0.15 -11.41 -17.02
N GLU A 92 -1.08 -11.55 -16.50
CA GLU A 92 -2.06 -12.53 -16.97
C GLU A 92 -2.40 -12.31 -18.45
N LYS A 93 -2.73 -11.07 -18.83
CA LYS A 93 -3.04 -10.72 -20.22
C LYS A 93 -1.85 -10.99 -21.15
N MET A 94 -0.63 -10.67 -20.72
CA MET A 94 0.57 -10.92 -21.52
C MET A 94 0.81 -12.43 -21.73
N LYS A 95 0.56 -13.26 -20.71
CA LYS A 95 0.64 -14.73 -20.83
C LYS A 95 -0.40 -15.28 -21.80
N GLU A 96 -1.64 -14.80 -21.74
CA GLU A 96 -2.70 -15.18 -22.68
C GLU A 96 -2.33 -14.83 -24.12
N GLU A 97 -1.82 -13.62 -24.37
CA GLU A 97 -1.38 -13.19 -25.70
C GLU A 97 -0.21 -14.02 -26.24
N LEU A 98 0.73 -14.42 -25.37
CA LEU A 98 1.84 -15.29 -25.74
C LEU A 98 1.37 -16.71 -26.10
N LEU A 99 0.45 -17.29 -25.32
CA LEU A 99 -0.14 -18.60 -25.62
C LEU A 99 -0.94 -18.59 -26.93
N ALA A 100 -1.72 -17.53 -27.16
CA ALA A 100 -2.49 -17.37 -28.39
C ALA A 100 -1.60 -17.24 -29.65
N LYS A 101 -0.37 -16.72 -29.50
CA LYS A 101 0.63 -16.65 -30.58
C LYS A 101 1.40 -17.95 -30.78
N ALA A 102 1.65 -18.72 -29.72
CA ALA A 102 2.40 -19.99 -29.81
C ALA A 102 1.55 -21.17 -30.29
N GLY A 103 0.23 -21.09 -30.20
CA GLY A 103 -0.71 -22.11 -30.71
C GLY A 103 -1.13 -21.93 -32.18
N LYS A 104 -0.53 -20.98 -32.90
CA LYS A 104 -0.70 -20.76 -34.35
C LYS A 104 0.61 -21.07 -35.07
#